data_AF-A0A4P6XED1-F1
#
_entry.id   AF-A0A4P6XED1-F1
#
_cell.length_a   1.000
_cell.length_b   1.000
_cell.length_c   1.000
_cell.angle_alpha   90.00
_cell.angle_beta   90.00
_cell.angle_gamma   90.00
#
_symmetry.space_group_name_H-M   'P 1'
#
loop_
_entity.id
_entity.type
_entity.pdbx_description
1 polymer ?
#
loop_
_entity_poly.entity_id
_entity_poly.type
_entity_poly.pdbx_seq_one_letter_code
_entity_poly.pdbx_strand_id
1 'polypeptide(L)'
;MACCILSKTCALSHLWMCVLSLTITQDTAQNLSFTGSIQNLTIGPNVRYSVLKNEITKVKGPVRNEGVFHMNGSDDQEVSISVSGPTFENMNLFVFDSRDPSTKGSYLIRSDTFRNSGEMYVGVSGNLYSVLMLDITAKKSWRNSGQMTFETTQGFTKSLALACKGGPVINDGAICLVNIDWTPSSDLSGDGCIIIEKGAKVQIMANGDNNGNPGVFVSPDQTFFLTDLTSVLEIVLSGSSCLNEYPTYKVAGFGNSNPIRFTFFFHLFSYSPETGILTVRARDLGINLDIGKGYLLYHFNRSQGLMGSHISYSFDPPNAAPLMCTCSKPSLEGFP
;
A
#
# COMPACT_ATOMS: atom_id res chain seq x y z
N MET A 1 -2.41 -24.65 -32.55
CA MET A 1 -2.22 -25.73 -33.54
C MET A 1 -0.74 -26.10 -33.52
N ALA A 2 -0.43 -27.40 -33.40
CA ALA A 2 0.87 -28.09 -33.48
C ALA A 2 2.06 -27.58 -32.64
N CYS A 3 2.49 -28.36 -31.63
CA CYS A 3 3.54 -29.37 -31.86
C CYS A 3 3.68 -30.32 -30.65
N CYS A 4 3.27 -31.58 -30.83
CA CYS A 4 3.83 -32.74 -30.13
C CYS A 4 3.71 -33.92 -31.10
N ILE A 5 4.83 -34.30 -31.72
CA ILE A 5 4.95 -35.55 -32.47
C ILE A 5 5.29 -36.65 -31.45
N LEU A 6 4.36 -37.59 -31.27
CA LEU A 6 4.58 -38.82 -30.51
C LEU A 6 5.22 -39.87 -31.44
N SER A 7 6.48 -40.19 -31.19
CA SER A 7 7.15 -41.39 -31.71
C SER A 7 7.12 -42.47 -30.64
N LYS A 8 6.52 -43.62 -30.94
CA LYS A 8 6.42 -44.79 -30.06
C LYS A 8 7.75 -45.52 -29.95
N THR A 9 8.35 -45.54 -28.77
CA THR A 9 9.06 -46.71 -28.21
C THR A 9 9.11 -46.63 -26.68
N CYS A 10 9.01 -47.80 -26.05
CA CYS A 10 8.85 -48.04 -24.61
C CYS A 10 10.14 -47.73 -23.83
N ALA A 11 10.09 -46.89 -22.77
CA ALA A 11 10.94 -46.99 -21.57
C ALA A 11 10.58 -45.93 -20.52
N LEU A 12 10.43 -46.40 -19.28
CA LEU A 12 10.42 -45.67 -17.99
C LEU A 12 9.51 -44.45 -17.83
N SER A 13 8.46 -44.66 -17.03
CA SER A 13 7.63 -43.62 -16.43
C SER A 13 8.42 -42.75 -15.44
N HIS A 14 9.04 -41.69 -15.95
CA HIS A 14 9.23 -40.46 -15.19
C HIS A 14 8.26 -39.43 -15.76
N LEU A 15 7.15 -39.23 -15.07
CA LEU A 15 6.21 -38.15 -15.33
C LEU A 15 6.94 -36.83 -15.00
N TRP A 16 7.69 -36.27 -15.94
CA TRP A 16 8.17 -34.90 -15.84
C TRP A 16 6.95 -34.00 -15.82
N MET A 17 6.67 -33.40 -14.66
CA MET A 17 5.77 -32.24 -14.59
C MET A 17 6.39 -31.16 -15.48
N CYS A 18 5.88 -30.99 -16.70
CA CYS A 18 6.14 -29.79 -17.48
C CYS A 18 5.59 -28.62 -16.67
N VAL A 19 6.47 -27.87 -16.01
CA VAL A 19 6.14 -26.56 -15.47
C VAL A 19 5.90 -25.67 -16.68
N LEU A 20 4.64 -25.51 -17.07
CA LEU A 20 4.26 -24.51 -18.07
C LEU A 20 4.67 -23.14 -17.53
N SER A 21 5.47 -22.38 -18.27
CA SER A 21 5.78 -20.98 -17.93
C SER A 21 5.12 -20.11 -18.98
N LEU A 22 4.46 -19.03 -18.57
CA LEU A 22 3.92 -18.05 -19.50
C LEU A 22 4.91 -16.92 -19.70
N THR A 23 5.47 -16.83 -20.91
CA THR A 23 6.35 -15.72 -21.31
C THR A 23 5.64 -14.87 -22.37
N ILE A 24 5.48 -13.58 -22.10
CA ILE A 24 4.92 -12.60 -23.03
C ILE A 24 6.06 -11.88 -23.72
N THR A 25 6.22 -12.11 -25.03
CA THR A 25 7.27 -11.51 -25.87
C THR A 25 6.73 -10.59 -26.97
N GLN A 26 5.41 -10.46 -27.05
CA GLN A 26 4.68 -9.59 -27.94
C GLN A 26 3.38 -9.18 -27.25
N ASP A 27 2.78 -8.07 -27.68
CA ASP A 27 1.49 -7.63 -27.14
C ASP A 27 0.46 -8.75 -27.21
N THR A 28 -0.12 -9.05 -26.05
CA THR A 28 -1.02 -10.18 -25.86
C THR A 28 -2.20 -9.73 -25.03
N ALA A 29 -3.41 -9.90 -25.57
CA ALA A 29 -4.66 -9.72 -24.84
C ALA A 29 -5.40 -11.05 -24.78
N GLN A 30 -5.93 -11.39 -23.61
CA GLN A 30 -6.71 -12.61 -23.42
C GLN A 30 -7.91 -12.35 -22.52
N ASN A 31 -9.03 -12.99 -22.84
CA ASN A 31 -10.20 -13.02 -21.95
C ASN A 31 -10.08 -14.22 -21.00
N LEU A 32 -10.15 -14.00 -19.69
CA LEU A 32 -10.17 -15.07 -18.67
C LEU A 32 -11.51 -15.11 -17.92
N SER A 33 -12.53 -15.66 -18.58
CA SER A 33 -13.90 -15.83 -18.06
C SER A 33 -14.09 -17.06 -17.15
N PHE A 34 -13.01 -17.60 -16.58
CA PHE A 34 -13.05 -18.73 -15.64
C PHE A 34 -11.80 -18.69 -14.75
N THR A 35 -11.74 -19.52 -13.70
CA THR A 35 -10.55 -19.62 -12.84
C THR A 35 -9.31 -20.07 -13.62
N GLY A 36 -8.53 -19.10 -14.11
CA GLY A 36 -7.29 -19.34 -14.83
C GLY A 36 -6.13 -19.53 -13.86
N SER A 37 -5.30 -20.55 -14.06
CA SER A 37 -4.01 -20.67 -13.36
C SER A 37 -2.87 -20.40 -14.34
N ILE A 38 -2.18 -19.29 -14.14
CA ILE A 38 -0.91 -19.00 -14.82
C ILE A 38 0.20 -19.58 -13.95
N GLN A 39 1.11 -20.31 -14.57
CA GLN A 39 2.32 -20.81 -13.93
C GLN A 39 3.49 -19.99 -14.46
N ASN A 40 4.35 -19.48 -13.57
CA ASN A 40 5.53 -18.65 -13.83
C ASN A 40 5.30 -17.57 -14.89
N LEU A 41 5.00 -16.34 -14.46
CA LEU A 41 4.68 -15.24 -15.37
C LEU A 41 5.91 -14.36 -15.62
N THR A 42 6.34 -14.28 -16.87
CA THR A 42 7.37 -13.34 -17.33
C THR A 42 6.80 -12.45 -18.42
N ILE A 43 6.84 -11.13 -18.24
CA ILE A 43 6.46 -10.14 -19.25
C ILE A 43 7.73 -9.39 -19.64
N GLY A 44 8.12 -9.52 -20.90
CA GLY A 44 9.33 -8.90 -21.43
C GLY A 44 9.22 -7.36 -21.48
N PRO A 45 10.35 -6.68 -21.73
CA PRO A 45 10.34 -5.23 -21.91
C PRO A 45 9.57 -4.84 -23.18
N ASN A 46 8.97 -3.64 -23.17
CA ASN A 46 8.27 -3.04 -24.31
C ASN A 46 7.10 -3.86 -24.87
N VAL A 47 6.53 -4.78 -24.08
CA VAL A 47 5.34 -5.55 -24.47
C VAL A 47 4.25 -5.44 -23.42
N ARG A 48 3.02 -5.64 -23.85
CA ARG A 48 1.83 -5.59 -23.00
C ARG A 48 1.19 -6.95 -22.84
N TYR A 49 0.79 -7.24 -21.61
CA TYR A 49 -0.11 -8.34 -21.29
C TYR A 49 -1.39 -7.83 -20.67
N SER A 50 -2.50 -7.97 -21.40
CA SER A 50 -3.83 -7.55 -20.96
C SER A 50 -4.68 -8.79 -20.64
N VAL A 51 -5.08 -8.91 -19.38
CA VAL A 51 -6.05 -9.90 -18.92
C VAL A 51 -7.40 -9.20 -18.80
N LEU A 52 -8.29 -9.52 -19.74
CA LEU A 52 -9.59 -8.90 -19.87
C LEU A 52 -10.70 -9.78 -19.32
N LYS A 53 -11.79 -9.16 -18.86
CA LYS A 53 -12.98 -9.86 -18.32
C LYS A 53 -12.61 -10.90 -17.26
N ASN A 54 -11.67 -10.53 -16.38
CA ASN A 54 -11.14 -11.44 -15.39
C ASN A 54 -12.19 -11.75 -14.33
N GLU A 55 -12.52 -13.03 -14.14
CA GLU A 55 -13.23 -13.48 -12.96
C GLU A 55 -12.25 -13.78 -11.82
N ILE A 56 -11.47 -14.85 -11.94
CA ILE A 56 -10.47 -15.24 -10.93
C ILE A 56 -9.19 -15.68 -11.63
N THR A 57 -8.10 -14.94 -11.43
CA THR A 57 -6.77 -15.34 -11.93
C THR A 57 -5.87 -15.72 -10.77
N LYS A 58 -5.27 -16.91 -10.86
CA LYS A 58 -4.23 -17.39 -9.94
C LYS A 58 -2.90 -17.44 -10.69
N VAL A 59 -1.92 -16.68 -10.24
CA VAL A 59 -0.54 -16.78 -10.74
C VAL A 59 0.28 -17.55 -9.72
N LYS A 60 0.84 -18.68 -10.12
CA LYS A 60 1.68 -19.54 -9.28
C LYS A 60 3.12 -19.52 -9.78
N GLY A 61 4.07 -19.47 -8.86
CA GLY A 61 5.50 -19.39 -9.19
C GLY A 61 6.00 -17.94 -9.32
N PRO A 62 7.26 -17.75 -9.76
CA PRO A 62 7.85 -16.43 -9.91
C PRO A 62 7.05 -15.54 -10.88
N VAL A 63 6.95 -14.26 -10.54
CA VAL A 63 6.41 -13.21 -11.41
C VAL A 63 7.51 -12.18 -11.68
N ARG A 64 7.74 -11.88 -12.96
CA ARG A 64 8.68 -10.86 -13.40
C ARG A 64 8.02 -10.00 -14.49
N ASN A 65 7.81 -8.72 -14.21
CA ASN A 65 7.20 -7.76 -15.13
C ASN A 65 8.20 -6.66 -15.51
N GLU A 66 8.72 -6.69 -16.74
CA GLU A 66 9.53 -5.62 -17.36
C GLU A 66 8.72 -4.78 -18.36
N GLY A 67 7.51 -5.22 -18.70
CA GLY A 67 6.61 -4.57 -19.64
C GLY A 67 5.40 -3.95 -18.95
N VAL A 68 4.23 -4.11 -19.55
CA VAL A 68 2.97 -3.62 -18.98
C VAL A 68 2.05 -4.79 -18.69
N PHE A 69 1.69 -4.98 -17.42
CA PHE A 69 0.61 -5.86 -17.02
C PHE A 69 -0.64 -5.03 -16.77
N HIS A 70 -1.74 -5.36 -17.46
CA HIS A 70 -3.03 -4.71 -17.26
C HIS A 70 -4.10 -5.79 -17.02
N MET A 71 -4.86 -5.64 -15.95
CA MET A 71 -6.00 -6.48 -15.65
C MET A 71 -7.22 -5.63 -15.37
N ASN A 72 -8.31 -5.91 -16.07
CA ASN A 72 -9.62 -5.32 -15.78
C ASN A 72 -10.67 -6.40 -15.49
N GLY A 73 -11.67 -5.98 -14.72
CA GLY A 73 -12.85 -6.79 -14.43
C GLY A 73 -13.80 -6.94 -15.61
N SER A 74 -14.65 -7.98 -15.57
CA SER A 74 -15.89 -8.00 -16.34
C SER A 74 -17.00 -7.24 -15.60
N ASP A 75 -17.92 -6.64 -16.36
CA ASP A 75 -19.17 -6.10 -15.83
C ASP A 75 -19.92 -7.20 -15.05
N ASP A 76 -20.38 -6.89 -13.84
CA ASP A 76 -21.24 -7.72 -12.98
C ASP A 76 -20.67 -9.04 -12.39
N GLN A 77 -19.34 -9.24 -12.36
CA GLN A 77 -18.73 -10.45 -11.76
C GLN A 77 -17.69 -10.18 -10.67
N GLU A 78 -17.34 -11.22 -9.89
CA GLU A 78 -16.20 -11.15 -8.97
C GLU A 78 -14.89 -11.14 -9.78
N VAL A 79 -13.99 -10.20 -9.48
CA VAL A 79 -12.70 -9.97 -10.12
C VAL A 79 -11.61 -10.11 -9.07
N SER A 80 -10.96 -11.26 -9.06
CA SER A 80 -9.91 -11.58 -8.09
C SER A 80 -8.60 -11.91 -8.80
N ILE A 81 -7.49 -11.45 -8.23
CA ILE A 81 -6.14 -11.91 -8.57
C ILE A 81 -5.44 -12.41 -7.31
N SER A 82 -4.87 -13.61 -7.41
CA SER A 82 -4.01 -14.18 -6.38
C SER A 82 -2.69 -14.60 -6.99
N VAL A 83 -1.62 -13.95 -6.59
CA VAL A 83 -0.25 -14.32 -6.93
C VAL A 83 0.38 -15.04 -5.75
N SER A 84 0.97 -16.21 -5.99
CA SER A 84 1.68 -16.98 -4.98
C SER A 84 2.96 -17.59 -5.55
N GLY A 85 4.13 -17.26 -5.00
CA GLY A 85 5.39 -17.76 -5.54
C GLY A 85 6.63 -17.36 -4.76
N PRO A 86 7.82 -17.80 -5.19
CA PRO A 86 9.06 -17.40 -4.54
C PRO A 86 9.35 -15.90 -4.73
N THR A 87 9.09 -15.33 -5.90
CA THR A 87 9.39 -13.93 -6.20
C THR A 87 8.22 -13.23 -6.89
N PHE A 88 8.01 -11.97 -6.53
CA PHE A 88 7.20 -11.02 -7.29
C PHE A 88 8.07 -9.79 -7.57
N GLU A 89 8.37 -9.54 -8.84
CA GLU A 89 9.17 -8.42 -9.30
C GLU A 89 8.40 -7.60 -10.33
N ASN A 90 8.05 -6.37 -9.96
CA ASN A 90 7.51 -5.38 -10.89
C ASN A 90 8.57 -4.29 -11.15
N MET A 91 9.03 -4.17 -12.38
CA MET A 91 10.03 -3.17 -12.79
C MET A 91 9.44 -2.08 -13.69
N ASN A 92 8.20 -2.24 -14.13
CA ASN A 92 7.51 -1.30 -15.00
C ASN A 92 6.04 -1.21 -14.55
N LEU A 93 5.04 -1.21 -15.43
CA LEU A 93 3.66 -0.91 -15.05
C LEU A 93 2.86 -2.19 -14.74
N PHE A 94 2.27 -2.24 -13.55
CA PHE A 94 1.31 -3.27 -13.13
C PHE A 94 -0.02 -2.61 -12.73
N VAL A 95 -1.08 -2.90 -13.46
CA VAL A 95 -2.41 -2.32 -13.25
C VAL A 95 -3.42 -3.42 -12.95
N PHE A 96 -4.12 -3.27 -11.84
CA PHE A 96 -5.35 -3.98 -11.52
C PHE A 96 -6.45 -2.94 -11.32
N ASP A 97 -7.44 -2.93 -12.21
CA ASP A 97 -8.59 -2.02 -12.14
C ASP A 97 -9.91 -2.80 -12.11
N SER A 98 -10.55 -2.78 -10.95
CA SER A 98 -11.87 -3.36 -10.69
C SER A 98 -12.74 -2.35 -9.93
N ARG A 99 -12.80 -1.12 -10.43
CA ARG A 99 -13.55 -0.01 -9.81
C ARG A 99 -15.05 -0.02 -10.11
N ASP A 100 -15.55 -0.96 -10.90
CA ASP A 100 -16.98 -1.10 -11.18
C ASP A 100 -17.78 -1.31 -9.85
N PRO A 101 -18.84 -0.53 -9.60
CA PRO A 101 -19.66 -0.68 -8.39
C PRO A 101 -20.26 -2.08 -8.15
N SER A 102 -20.50 -2.87 -9.20
CA SER A 102 -21.08 -4.22 -9.09
C SER A 102 -20.05 -5.32 -8.86
N THR A 103 -18.75 -5.04 -9.02
CA THR A 103 -17.70 -6.05 -8.87
C THR A 103 -17.33 -6.30 -7.41
N LYS A 104 -17.22 -7.59 -7.08
CA LYS A 104 -16.53 -8.07 -5.88
C LYS A 104 -15.11 -8.44 -6.28
N GLY A 105 -14.18 -8.58 -5.35
CA GLY A 105 -12.86 -9.03 -5.75
C GLY A 105 -11.91 -9.26 -4.60
N SER A 106 -10.69 -9.66 -4.90
CA SER A 106 -9.58 -9.69 -3.96
C SER A 106 -8.29 -9.45 -4.72
N TYR A 107 -7.38 -8.69 -4.11
CA TYR A 107 -6.06 -8.44 -4.67
C TYR A 107 -5.03 -8.99 -3.70
N LEU A 108 -4.46 -10.14 -4.03
CA LEU A 108 -3.58 -10.89 -3.15
C LEU A 108 -2.25 -11.13 -3.86
N ILE A 109 -1.16 -10.60 -3.33
CA ILE A 109 0.20 -10.98 -3.69
C ILE A 109 0.88 -11.57 -2.47
N ARG A 110 1.20 -12.86 -2.53
CA ARG A 110 1.92 -13.57 -1.48
C ARG A 110 3.20 -14.17 -2.02
N SER A 111 4.34 -13.56 -1.73
CA SER A 111 5.63 -14.04 -2.20
C SER A 111 6.58 -14.41 -1.06
N ASP A 112 7.67 -15.10 -1.36
CA ASP A 112 8.79 -15.10 -0.42
C ASP A 112 9.51 -13.74 -0.48
N THR A 113 9.76 -13.21 -1.67
CA THR A 113 10.34 -11.88 -1.90
C THR A 113 9.41 -11.02 -2.75
N PHE A 114 9.09 -9.81 -2.29
CA PHE A 114 8.35 -8.81 -3.04
C PHE A 114 9.27 -7.63 -3.38
N ARG A 115 9.30 -7.23 -4.66
CA ARG A 115 10.03 -6.06 -5.12
C ARG A 115 9.21 -5.28 -6.15
N ASN A 116 8.96 -4.01 -5.84
CA ASN A 116 8.43 -3.04 -6.80
C ASN A 116 9.46 -1.93 -7.03
N SER A 117 9.91 -1.77 -8.28
CA SER A 117 10.72 -0.63 -8.72
C SER A 117 10.08 0.16 -9.86
N GLY A 118 8.93 -0.29 -10.36
CA GLY A 118 8.10 0.42 -11.33
C GLY A 118 6.87 1.03 -10.69
N GLU A 119 5.76 1.02 -11.43
CA GLU A 119 4.47 1.56 -10.99
C GLU A 119 3.46 0.42 -10.77
N MET A 120 2.77 0.46 -9.64
CA MET A 120 1.63 -0.41 -9.36
C MET A 120 0.39 0.45 -9.14
N TYR A 121 -0.70 0.14 -9.84
CA TYR A 121 -2.01 0.73 -9.60
C TYR A 121 -3.01 -0.37 -9.26
N VAL A 122 -3.70 -0.21 -8.14
CA VAL A 122 -4.73 -1.13 -7.65
C VAL A 122 -5.98 -0.30 -7.33
N GLY A 123 -6.91 -0.29 -8.27
CA GLY A 123 -8.22 0.35 -8.13
C GLY A 123 -9.30 -0.70 -7.85
N VAL A 124 -10.09 -0.53 -6.80
CA VAL A 124 -11.17 -1.47 -6.45
C VAL A 124 -12.48 -0.79 -6.08
N SER A 125 -13.60 -1.53 -6.13
CA SER A 125 -14.93 -1.03 -5.80
C SER A 125 -15.13 -0.77 -4.30
N GLY A 126 -15.71 0.40 -3.96
CA GLY A 126 -16.07 0.83 -2.60
C GLY A 126 -17.36 0.23 -2.02
N ASN A 127 -18.01 -0.72 -2.70
CA ASN A 127 -19.29 -1.32 -2.30
C ASN A 127 -19.23 -2.04 -0.93
N LEU A 128 -20.30 -1.97 -0.13
CA LEU A 128 -20.44 -2.67 1.17
C LEU A 128 -20.25 -4.18 1.09
N TYR A 129 -20.71 -4.79 -0.02
CA TYR A 129 -20.70 -6.23 -0.20
C TYR A 129 -19.41 -6.74 -0.85
N SER A 130 -18.48 -5.86 -1.20
CA SER A 130 -17.16 -6.24 -1.69
C SER A 130 -16.24 -6.49 -0.49
N VAL A 131 -16.18 -7.75 -0.05
CA VAL A 131 -15.13 -8.21 0.88
C VAL A 131 -13.85 -8.31 0.06
N LEU A 132 -13.09 -7.22 0.02
CA LEU A 132 -11.83 -7.13 -0.71
C LEU A 132 -10.68 -7.11 0.31
N MET A 133 -9.88 -8.17 0.31
CA MET A 133 -8.54 -8.12 0.88
C MET A 133 -7.63 -7.48 -0.17
N LEU A 134 -7.06 -6.32 0.16
CA LEU A 134 -5.88 -5.79 -0.51
C LEU A 134 -4.67 -6.24 0.31
N ASP A 135 -3.97 -7.27 -0.15
CA ASP A 135 -2.90 -7.92 0.61
C ASP A 135 -1.66 -8.06 -0.29
N ILE A 136 -0.56 -7.46 0.13
CA ILE A 136 0.77 -7.71 -0.43
C ILE A 136 1.68 -8.12 0.72
N THR A 137 1.86 -9.43 0.86
CA THR A 137 2.64 -10.04 1.92
C THR A 137 3.87 -10.77 1.37
N ALA A 138 5.01 -10.58 2.05
CA ALA A 138 6.25 -11.30 1.75
C ALA A 138 6.75 -12.08 2.96
N LYS A 139 7.41 -13.22 2.74
CA LYS A 139 7.97 -14.03 3.84
C LYS A 139 9.40 -13.67 4.22
N LYS A 140 10.22 -13.26 3.26
CA LYS A 140 11.67 -13.04 3.43
C LYS A 140 12.04 -11.57 3.31
N SER A 141 11.56 -10.89 2.26
CA SER A 141 11.84 -9.47 2.06
C SER A 141 10.75 -8.77 1.26
N TRP A 142 10.49 -7.52 1.61
CA TRP A 142 9.51 -6.65 0.97
C TRP A 142 10.17 -5.30 0.70
N ARG A 143 10.20 -4.88 -0.56
CA ARG A 143 10.77 -3.58 -0.94
C ARG A 143 9.96 -2.87 -2.01
N ASN A 144 9.67 -1.60 -1.79
CA ASN A 144 9.17 -0.66 -2.78
C ASN A 144 10.18 0.48 -2.96
N SER A 145 10.69 0.66 -4.18
CA SER A 145 11.47 1.84 -4.60
C SER A 145 10.81 2.60 -5.74
N GLY A 146 9.66 2.13 -6.22
CA GLY A 146 8.85 2.76 -7.24
C GLY A 146 7.59 3.38 -6.63
N GLN A 147 6.50 3.39 -7.37
CA GLN A 147 5.22 3.92 -6.91
C GLN A 147 4.17 2.81 -6.79
N MET A 148 3.36 2.88 -5.73
CA MET A 148 2.20 2.01 -5.52
C MET A 148 0.99 2.88 -5.19
N THR A 149 -0.08 2.76 -5.96
CA THR A 149 -1.33 3.51 -5.75
C THR A 149 -2.46 2.53 -5.45
N PHE A 150 -3.10 2.72 -4.30
CA PHE A 150 -4.28 2.00 -3.87
C PHE A 150 -5.46 2.96 -3.80
N GLU A 151 -6.51 2.65 -4.55
CA GLU A 151 -7.69 3.50 -4.66
C GLU A 151 -8.96 2.67 -4.53
N THR A 152 -9.92 3.19 -3.77
CA THR A 152 -11.29 2.68 -3.85
C THR A 152 -12.26 3.74 -4.35
N THR A 153 -13.30 3.31 -5.05
CA THR A 153 -14.41 4.20 -5.42
C THR A 153 -15.19 4.65 -4.17
N GLN A 154 -15.98 5.73 -4.31
CA GLN A 154 -16.75 6.30 -3.20
C GLN A 154 -17.58 5.22 -2.49
N GLY A 155 -17.51 5.19 -1.15
CA GLY A 155 -18.17 4.17 -0.36
C GLY A 155 -17.39 3.88 0.93
N PHE A 156 -17.30 2.61 1.29
CA PHE A 156 -16.67 2.19 2.53
C PHE A 156 -15.17 2.06 2.35
N THR A 157 -14.43 2.63 3.30
CA THR A 157 -12.99 2.51 3.34
C THR A 157 -12.57 1.05 3.41
N LYS A 158 -11.59 0.66 2.59
CA LYS A 158 -11.08 -0.73 2.56
C LYS A 158 -9.75 -0.81 3.30
N SER A 159 -9.53 -1.94 3.95
CA SER A 159 -8.30 -2.22 4.68
C SER A 159 -7.22 -2.71 3.72
N LEU A 160 -6.03 -2.11 3.82
CA LEU A 160 -4.83 -2.54 3.13
C LEU A 160 -3.91 -3.31 4.08
N ALA A 161 -3.36 -4.43 3.62
CA ALA A 161 -2.33 -5.20 4.32
C ALA A 161 -1.04 -5.21 3.50
N LEU A 162 -0.04 -4.45 3.96
CA LEU A 162 1.35 -4.52 3.49
C LEU A 162 2.18 -5.08 4.64
N ALA A 163 2.78 -6.26 4.45
CA ALA A 163 3.52 -6.89 5.53
C ALA A 163 4.66 -7.80 5.06
N CYS A 164 5.67 -7.91 5.91
CA CYS A 164 6.80 -8.79 5.71
C CYS A 164 7.03 -9.61 6.99
N LYS A 165 7.04 -10.95 6.87
CA LYS A 165 7.31 -11.82 8.02
C LYS A 165 8.81 -11.85 8.38
N GLY A 166 9.67 -11.64 7.39
CA GLY A 166 11.12 -11.77 7.52
C GLY A 166 11.84 -10.50 7.98
N GLY A 167 11.11 -9.39 8.18
CA GLY A 167 11.70 -8.10 8.53
C GLY A 167 10.74 -6.94 8.25
N PRO A 168 11.25 -5.70 8.14
CA PRO A 168 10.43 -4.54 7.84
C PRO A 168 9.90 -4.56 6.40
N VAL A 169 8.85 -3.77 6.19
CA VAL A 169 8.42 -3.27 4.89
C VAL A 169 9.32 -2.09 4.55
N ILE A 170 10.20 -2.24 3.56
CA ILE A 170 11.13 -1.18 3.13
C ILE A 170 10.46 -0.37 2.02
N ASN A 171 10.13 0.89 2.28
CA ASN A 171 9.58 1.82 1.30
C ASN A 171 10.53 3.01 1.10
N ASP A 172 11.26 3.00 -0.01
CA ASP A 172 12.11 4.11 -0.49
C ASP A 172 11.42 4.90 -1.61
N GLY A 173 10.23 4.45 -2.03
CA GLY A 173 9.42 5.05 -3.09
C GLY A 173 8.18 5.76 -2.56
N ALA A 174 7.09 5.71 -3.33
CA ALA A 174 5.81 6.32 -2.97
C ALA A 174 4.70 5.26 -2.80
N ILE A 175 3.90 5.39 -1.74
CA ILE A 175 2.67 4.63 -1.53
C ILE A 175 1.52 5.63 -1.41
N CYS A 176 0.59 5.62 -2.37
CA CYS A 176 -0.54 6.51 -2.47
C CYS A 176 -1.83 5.80 -2.03
N LEU A 177 -2.58 6.44 -1.13
CA LEU A 177 -3.80 5.88 -0.56
C LEU A 177 -4.97 6.83 -0.83
N VAL A 178 -6.00 6.36 -1.54
CA VAL A 178 -7.23 7.12 -1.84
C VAL A 178 -8.43 6.33 -1.35
N ASN A 179 -9.14 6.87 -0.34
CA ASN A 179 -10.23 6.15 0.32
C ASN A 179 -9.82 4.74 0.81
N ILE A 180 -8.63 4.64 1.42
CA ILE A 180 -8.04 3.41 1.96
C ILE A 180 -7.66 3.62 3.42
N ASP A 181 -7.96 2.62 4.24
CA ASP A 181 -7.55 2.54 5.64
C ASP A 181 -6.34 1.60 5.69
N TRP A 182 -5.25 2.08 6.27
CA TRP A 182 -4.07 1.27 6.46
C TRP A 182 -3.59 1.33 7.89
N THR A 183 -3.49 0.16 8.52
CA THR A 183 -2.80 -0.02 9.80
C THR A 183 -1.59 -0.92 9.53
N PRO A 184 -0.36 -0.37 9.49
CA PRO A 184 0.83 -1.18 9.32
C PRO A 184 0.89 -2.28 10.39
N SER A 185 1.26 -3.50 9.98
CA SER A 185 1.44 -4.64 10.88
C SER A 185 2.88 -5.17 10.90
N SER A 186 3.76 -4.52 10.15
CA SER A 186 5.20 -4.76 10.09
C SER A 186 5.90 -3.41 10.23
N ASP A 187 7.10 -3.41 10.79
CA ASP A 187 7.95 -2.23 10.85
C ASP A 187 8.09 -1.56 9.48
N LEU A 188 8.04 -0.25 9.45
CA LEU A 188 8.20 0.57 8.25
C LEU A 188 9.62 1.14 8.25
N SER A 189 10.39 0.83 7.23
CA SER A 189 11.76 1.32 7.03
C SER A 189 11.92 1.96 5.67
N GLY A 190 13.00 2.72 5.50
CA GLY A 190 13.26 3.49 4.28
C GLY A 190 13.05 4.98 4.48
N ASP A 191 13.23 5.72 3.39
CA ASP A 191 13.15 7.19 3.30
C ASP A 191 12.03 7.66 2.35
N GLY A 192 11.16 6.74 1.94
CA GLY A 192 10.05 6.98 1.03
C GLY A 192 8.92 7.83 1.60
N CYS A 193 7.82 7.89 0.86
CA CYS A 193 6.63 8.64 1.22
C CYS A 193 5.36 7.78 1.22
N ILE A 194 4.54 7.96 2.26
CA ILE A 194 3.19 7.42 2.39
C ILE A 194 2.24 8.60 2.25
N ILE A 195 1.54 8.66 1.12
CA ILE A 195 0.72 9.79 0.71
C ILE A 195 -0.73 9.44 1.02
N ILE A 196 -1.28 10.17 1.98
CA ILE A 196 -2.63 9.99 2.50
C ILE A 196 -3.52 10.98 1.78
N GLU A 197 -4.22 10.52 0.74
CA GLU A 197 -5.13 11.36 -0.02
C GLU A 197 -6.55 11.37 0.57
N LYS A 198 -7.48 11.93 -0.20
CA LYS A 198 -8.88 12.10 0.16
C LYS A 198 -9.49 10.80 0.68
N GLY A 199 -10.10 10.90 1.86
CA GLY A 199 -10.81 9.82 2.53
C GLY A 199 -9.93 8.70 3.06
N ALA A 200 -8.60 8.78 2.91
CA ALA A 200 -7.68 7.78 3.40
C ALA A 200 -7.29 8.05 4.86
N LYS A 201 -6.99 6.97 5.58
CA LYS A 201 -6.49 7.02 6.95
C LYS A 201 -5.33 6.07 7.12
N VAL A 202 -4.27 6.56 7.76
CA VAL A 202 -3.19 5.71 8.27
C VAL A 202 -3.22 5.71 9.79
N GLN A 203 -3.30 4.52 10.38
CA GLN A 203 -3.27 4.34 11.82
C GLN A 203 -1.96 3.68 12.24
N ILE A 204 -1.19 4.33 13.11
CA ILE A 204 0.09 3.81 13.61
C ILE A 204 -0.09 3.40 15.07
N MET A 205 0.14 2.12 15.35
CA MET A 205 0.22 1.61 16.72
C MET A 205 1.63 1.84 17.26
N ALA A 206 1.84 2.95 17.96
CA ALA A 206 3.17 3.45 18.32
C ALA A 206 3.79 2.68 19.50
N ASN A 207 2.97 2.30 20.48
CA ASN A 207 3.34 1.32 21.49
C ASN A 207 2.34 0.15 21.40
N GLY A 208 2.82 -1.05 21.73
CA GLY A 208 2.03 -2.27 21.59
C GLY A 208 0.70 -2.25 22.33
N ASP A 209 -0.18 -3.19 22.03
CA ASP A 209 -1.48 -3.28 22.70
C ASP A 209 -1.40 -3.99 24.06
N ASN A 210 -2.51 -3.94 24.81
CA ASN A 210 -2.63 -4.59 26.12
C ASN A 210 -2.63 -6.13 26.03
N ASN A 211 -2.68 -6.70 24.82
CA ASN A 211 -2.65 -8.14 24.58
C ASN A 211 -1.23 -8.64 24.25
N GLY A 212 -0.22 -7.76 24.36
CA GLY A 212 1.17 -8.10 24.09
C GLY A 212 1.56 -8.07 22.61
N ASN A 213 0.71 -7.54 21.73
CA ASN A 213 1.09 -7.28 20.35
C ASN A 213 2.05 -6.08 20.33
N PRO A 214 3.26 -6.19 19.75
CA PRO A 214 4.20 -5.08 19.74
C PRO A 214 3.67 -3.92 18.88
N GLY A 215 4.11 -2.71 19.21
CA GLY A 215 3.92 -1.55 18.35
C GLY A 215 4.76 -1.68 17.08
N VAL A 216 4.49 -0.83 16.11
CA VAL A 216 5.23 -0.80 14.85
C VAL A 216 6.31 0.27 14.93
N PHE A 217 7.56 -0.12 14.67
CA PHE A 217 8.62 0.84 14.46
C PHE A 217 8.45 1.49 13.08
N VAL A 218 8.60 2.81 13.04
CA VAL A 218 8.62 3.58 11.79
C VAL A 218 9.94 4.35 11.74
N SER A 219 10.67 4.18 10.65
CA SER A 219 11.88 4.95 10.35
C SER A 219 11.60 6.46 10.45
N PRO A 220 12.44 7.25 11.14
CA PRO A 220 12.32 8.71 11.17
C PRO A 220 12.37 9.36 9.78
N ASP A 221 12.97 8.69 8.79
CA ASP A 221 13.07 9.18 7.42
C ASP A 221 11.80 8.92 6.58
N GLN A 222 10.95 7.99 7.00
CA GLN A 222 9.68 7.69 6.35
C GLN A 222 8.72 8.87 6.53
N THR A 223 8.28 9.45 5.41
CA THR A 223 7.39 10.61 5.44
C THR A 223 5.92 10.20 5.30
N PHE A 224 5.04 10.71 6.16
CA PHE A 224 3.59 10.69 5.97
C PHE A 224 3.14 12.03 5.39
N PHE A 225 2.53 12.05 4.22
CA PHE A 225 2.08 13.28 3.57
C PHE A 225 0.55 13.38 3.56
N LEU A 226 0.01 14.39 4.23
CA LEU A 226 -1.41 14.73 4.23
C LEU A 226 -1.72 15.67 3.06
N THR A 227 -2.51 15.20 2.08
CA THR A 227 -2.75 15.99 0.84
C THR A 227 -4.14 16.63 0.75
N ASP A 228 -5.11 16.16 1.54
CA ASP A 228 -6.51 16.57 1.47
C ASP A 228 -7.08 16.87 2.88
N LEU A 229 -8.17 17.65 2.93
CA LEU A 229 -8.88 17.99 4.17
C LEU A 229 -9.43 16.78 4.94
N THR A 230 -9.63 15.67 4.22
CA THR A 230 -10.16 14.42 4.76
C THR A 230 -9.08 13.38 5.04
N SER A 231 -7.80 13.69 4.77
CA SER A 231 -6.66 12.84 5.09
C SER A 231 -6.48 12.72 6.61
N VAL A 232 -6.33 11.51 7.12
CA VAL A 232 -6.17 11.27 8.56
C VAL A 232 -4.90 10.48 8.85
N LEU A 233 -3.99 11.08 9.61
CA LEU A 233 -2.96 10.34 10.33
C LEU A 233 -3.43 10.16 11.79
N GLU A 234 -3.55 8.93 12.24
CA GLU A 234 -3.96 8.59 13.60
C GLU A 234 -2.85 7.82 14.33
N ILE A 235 -2.41 8.35 15.46
CA ILE A 235 -1.42 7.71 16.32
C ILE A 235 -2.13 7.08 17.50
N VAL A 236 -1.99 5.77 17.59
CA VAL A 236 -2.55 4.96 18.68
C VAL A 236 -1.46 4.76 19.71
N LEU A 237 -1.76 5.15 20.95
CA LEU A 237 -1.02 4.68 22.10
C LEU A 237 -1.93 3.79 22.96
N SER A 238 -1.50 2.55 23.18
CA SER A 238 -2.15 1.56 24.04
C SER A 238 -1.19 1.13 25.17
N GLY A 239 -1.73 0.96 26.38
CA GLY A 239 -0.96 0.44 27.51
C GLY A 239 -0.21 1.47 28.36
N SER A 240 0.35 0.97 29.46
CA SER A 240 0.99 1.72 30.54
C SER A 240 2.53 1.74 30.44
N SER A 241 3.09 1.24 29.35
CA SER A 241 4.53 1.22 29.12
C SER A 241 5.01 2.64 28.78
N CYS A 242 5.72 3.25 29.72
CA CYS A 242 6.45 4.49 29.48
C CYS A 242 7.40 4.30 28.29
N LEU A 243 7.41 5.29 27.39
CA LEU A 243 8.38 5.33 26.31
C LEU A 243 9.65 6.00 26.84
N ASN A 244 10.79 5.30 26.77
CA ASN A 244 12.09 5.87 27.18
C ASN A 244 12.47 7.09 26.33
N GLU A 245 11.98 7.14 25.09
CA GLU A 245 12.09 8.25 24.16
C GLU A 245 10.80 8.33 23.33
N TYR A 246 10.36 9.54 23.00
CA TYR A 246 9.16 9.71 22.18
C TYR A 246 9.47 9.34 20.73
N PRO A 247 8.71 8.44 20.10
CA PRO A 247 8.87 8.14 18.69
C PRO A 247 8.61 9.41 17.89
N THR A 248 9.41 9.58 16.84
CA THR A 248 9.34 10.74 15.94
C THR A 248 8.80 10.29 14.60
N TYR A 249 7.68 10.87 14.18
CA TYR A 249 7.10 10.64 12.86
C TYR A 249 7.28 11.89 12.00
N LYS A 250 7.83 11.71 10.81
CA LYS A 250 7.99 12.80 9.85
C LYS A 250 6.70 13.00 9.07
N VAL A 251 6.17 14.22 9.10
CA VAL A 251 4.87 14.57 8.52
C VAL A 251 5.01 15.77 7.59
N ALA A 252 4.59 15.59 6.35
CA ALA A 252 4.43 16.66 5.37
C ALA A 252 2.96 17.05 5.22
N GLY A 253 2.69 18.27 4.75
CA GLY A 253 1.32 18.72 4.46
C GLY A 253 0.45 19.01 5.68
N PHE A 254 1.03 19.12 6.88
CA PHE A 254 0.28 19.47 8.08
C PHE A 254 -0.15 20.95 8.03
N GLY A 255 -1.44 21.21 7.91
CA GLY A 255 -1.99 22.56 7.69
C GLY A 255 -3.42 22.46 7.19
N ASN A 256 -4.01 23.57 6.76
CA ASN A 256 -5.38 23.63 6.23
C ASN A 256 -6.45 23.09 7.18
N SER A 257 -6.19 23.10 8.49
CA SER A 257 -7.01 22.46 9.52
C SER A 257 -7.09 20.93 9.44
N ASN A 258 -6.21 20.26 8.69
CA ASN A 258 -6.11 18.80 8.66
C ASN A 258 -5.76 18.27 10.05
N PRO A 259 -6.55 17.34 10.62
CA PRO A 259 -6.29 16.83 11.95
C PRO A 259 -5.27 15.69 11.94
N ILE A 260 -4.26 15.79 12.80
CA ILE A 260 -3.54 14.60 13.29
C ILE A 260 -4.26 14.13 14.55
N ARG A 261 -4.66 12.86 14.56
CA ARG A 261 -5.49 12.27 15.61
C ARG A 261 -4.66 11.41 16.56
N PHE A 262 -5.08 11.39 17.81
CA PHE A 262 -4.49 10.58 18.86
C PHE A 262 -5.58 9.86 19.61
N THR A 263 -5.45 8.55 19.84
CA THR A 263 -6.41 7.78 20.67
C THR A 263 -6.24 8.01 22.17
N PHE A 264 -5.37 8.94 22.54
CA PHE A 264 -5.10 9.32 23.92
C PHE A 264 -5.30 10.83 24.10
N PHE A 265 -5.62 11.21 25.34
CA PHE A 265 -5.85 12.60 25.69
C PHE A 265 -4.54 13.27 26.09
N PHE A 266 -3.94 14.03 25.17
CA PHE A 266 -2.78 14.86 25.49
C PHE A 266 -3.20 16.20 26.13
N HIS A 267 -2.43 16.64 27.11
CA HIS A 267 -2.69 17.88 27.87
C HIS A 267 -1.76 19.02 27.46
N LEU A 268 -0.61 18.70 26.88
CA LEU A 268 0.42 19.65 26.51
C LEU A 268 0.88 19.39 25.08
N PHE A 269 1.18 20.46 24.36
CA PHE A 269 1.94 20.40 23.12
C PHE A 269 2.93 21.57 23.07
N SER A 270 4.03 21.40 22.36
CA SER A 270 5.03 22.42 22.15
C SER A 270 5.63 22.27 20.76
N TYR A 271 5.97 23.38 20.12
CA TYR A 271 6.65 23.39 18.83
C TYR A 271 8.00 24.10 18.97
N SER A 272 9.05 23.50 18.42
CA SER A 272 10.37 24.11 18.32
C SER A 272 10.57 24.71 16.92
N PRO A 273 10.64 26.05 16.77
CA PRO A 273 10.93 26.68 15.49
C PRO A 273 12.33 26.35 14.95
N GLU A 274 13.27 25.99 15.84
CA GLU A 274 14.64 25.67 15.48
C GLU A 274 14.77 24.31 14.80
N THR A 275 14.05 23.31 15.32
CA THR A 275 14.11 21.93 14.82
C THR A 275 12.95 21.58 13.88
N GLY A 276 11.81 22.25 14.00
CA GLY A 276 10.58 21.90 13.29
C GLY A 276 9.76 20.79 13.97
N ILE A 277 10.14 20.39 15.19
CA ILE A 277 9.47 19.30 15.92
C ILE A 277 8.30 19.84 16.75
N LEU A 278 7.13 19.28 16.51
CA LEU A 278 5.94 19.39 17.35
C LEU A 278 5.89 18.18 18.29
N THR A 279 5.96 18.43 19.60
CA THR A 279 5.82 17.39 20.62
C THR A 279 4.43 17.48 21.24
N VAL A 280 3.72 16.36 21.32
CA VAL A 280 2.46 16.21 22.09
C VAL A 280 2.70 15.31 23.29
N ARG A 281 2.13 15.63 24.46
CA ARG A 281 2.38 14.89 25.72
C ARG A 281 1.12 14.62 26.53
N ALA A 282 1.04 13.39 27.04
CA ALA A 282 0.05 12.90 27.98
C ALA A 282 0.77 12.23 29.17
N ARG A 283 0.98 12.98 30.26
CA ARG A 283 1.80 12.55 31.40
C ARG A 283 3.19 12.09 30.94
N ASP A 284 3.52 10.82 31.12
CA ASP A 284 4.82 10.22 30.79
C ASP A 284 4.89 9.70 29.34
N LEU A 285 3.77 9.77 28.61
CA LEU A 285 3.70 9.43 27.19
C LEU A 285 3.82 10.67 26.32
N GLY A 286 4.44 10.51 25.17
CA GLY A 286 4.54 11.58 24.19
C GLY A 286 4.92 11.07 22.81
N ILE A 287 4.63 11.89 21.82
CA ILE A 287 4.95 11.67 20.41
C ILE A 287 5.63 12.94 19.90
N ASN A 288 6.67 12.77 19.11
CA ASN A 288 7.26 13.84 18.32
C ASN A 288 6.75 13.73 16.88
N LEU A 289 6.43 14.87 16.30
CA LEU A 289 6.08 15.02 14.90
C LEU A 289 7.09 15.99 14.28
N ASP A 290 7.92 15.51 13.37
CA ASP A 290 8.75 16.39 12.56
C ASP A 290 7.88 16.92 11.41
N ILE A 291 7.34 18.12 11.62
CA ILE A 291 6.46 18.82 10.67
C ILE A 291 7.22 19.87 9.84
N GLY A 292 8.52 20.03 10.10
CA GLY A 292 9.35 21.07 9.53
C GLY A 292 9.20 22.45 10.18
N LYS A 293 9.98 23.41 9.68
CA LYS A 293 10.10 24.77 10.23
C LYS A 293 8.95 25.68 9.76
N GLY A 294 8.85 26.88 10.31
CA GLY A 294 7.96 27.93 9.81
C GLY A 294 6.53 27.93 10.37
N TYR A 295 6.19 27.01 11.27
CA TYR A 295 4.89 27.05 11.95
C TYR A 295 4.88 28.07 13.09
N LEU A 296 3.71 28.61 13.38
CA LEU A 296 3.50 29.59 14.43
C LEU A 296 2.63 28.98 15.54
N LEU A 297 3.13 28.96 16.77
CA LEU A 297 2.52 28.24 17.90
C LEU A 297 1.03 28.62 18.14
N TYR A 298 0.67 29.87 17.90
CA TYR A 298 -0.68 30.39 18.14
C TYR A 298 -1.72 29.95 17.09
N HIS A 299 -1.29 29.31 16.01
CA HIS A 299 -2.17 28.77 14.97
C HIS A 299 -2.45 27.27 15.10
N PHE A 300 -1.81 26.60 16.08
CA PHE A 300 -2.15 25.24 16.45
C PHE A 300 -3.42 25.22 17.28
N ASN A 301 -4.35 24.36 16.90
CA ASN A 301 -5.59 24.15 17.64
C ASN A 301 -5.62 22.73 18.18
N ARG A 302 -5.81 22.61 19.49
CA ARG A 302 -6.09 21.32 20.15
C ARG A 302 -7.59 21.21 20.36
N SER A 303 -8.16 20.11 19.89
CA SER A 303 -9.51 19.69 20.25
C SER A 303 -9.48 18.33 20.94
N GLN A 304 -10.53 18.03 21.70
CA GLN A 304 -10.78 16.72 22.29
C GLN A 304 -12.03 16.13 21.65
N GLY A 305 -11.95 14.88 21.24
CA GLY A 305 -13.08 14.07 20.81
C GLY A 305 -13.45 13.06 21.89
N LEU A 306 -14.43 12.20 21.59
CA LEU A 306 -14.88 11.16 22.51
C LEU A 306 -13.80 10.10 22.78
N MET A 307 -12.92 9.85 21.80
CA MET A 307 -11.96 8.74 21.80
C MET A 307 -10.49 9.20 21.88
N GLY A 308 -10.25 10.49 22.14
CA GLY A 308 -8.90 11.04 22.28
C GLY A 308 -8.79 12.50 21.88
N SER A 309 -7.57 12.95 21.58
CA SER A 309 -7.29 14.34 21.21
C SER A 309 -6.94 14.48 19.72
N HIS A 310 -7.10 15.69 19.18
CA HIS A 310 -6.63 16.05 17.86
C HIS A 310 -5.81 17.33 17.93
N ILE A 311 -4.82 17.46 17.04
CA ILE A 311 -4.13 18.72 16.78
C ILE A 311 -4.27 19.07 15.30
N SER A 312 -4.53 20.35 15.02
CA SER A 312 -4.58 20.89 13.67
C SER A 312 -3.86 22.23 13.60
N TYR A 313 -3.52 22.67 12.39
CA TYR A 313 -2.92 23.96 12.11
C TYR A 313 -3.78 24.74 11.12
N SER A 314 -4.13 25.98 11.48
CA SER A 314 -5.19 26.75 10.80
C SER A 314 -4.81 27.36 9.45
N PHE A 315 -3.51 27.48 9.16
CA PHE A 315 -3.01 28.00 7.88
C PHE A 315 -2.46 26.89 6.99
N ASP A 316 -2.13 27.25 5.76
CA ASP A 316 -1.44 26.39 4.80
C ASP A 316 -0.13 25.85 5.42
N PRO A 317 0.26 24.61 5.06
CA PRO A 317 1.56 24.08 5.46
C PRO A 317 2.68 25.02 4.96
N PRO A 318 3.58 25.51 5.84
CA PRO A 318 4.65 26.45 5.45
C PRO A 318 5.74 25.78 4.60
N ASN A 319 5.79 24.44 4.57
CA ASN A 319 6.78 23.67 3.83
C ASN A 319 6.11 22.88 2.69
N ALA A 320 6.74 22.88 1.52
CA ALA A 320 6.37 21.98 0.44
C ALA A 320 6.66 20.52 0.81
N ALA A 321 5.92 19.59 0.22
CA ALA A 321 6.21 18.17 0.37
C ALA A 321 7.53 17.78 -0.33
N PRO A 322 8.24 16.74 0.16
CA PRO A 322 9.39 16.17 -0.54
C PRO A 322 9.06 15.79 -1.99
N LEU A 323 10.02 15.90 -2.90
CA LEU A 323 9.81 15.61 -4.33
C LEU A 323 9.34 14.16 -4.60
N MET A 324 9.72 13.21 -3.76
CA MET A 324 9.27 11.81 -3.85
C MET A 324 7.81 11.60 -3.42
N CYS A 325 7.19 12.58 -2.76
CA CYS A 325 5.81 12.52 -2.29
C CYS A 325 4.81 12.91 -3.40
N THR A 326 4.89 12.24 -4.54
CA THR A 326 3.99 12.48 -5.68
C THR A 326 3.22 11.22 -6.03
N CYS A 327 1.92 11.40 -6.30
CA CYS A 327 1.06 10.34 -6.84
C CYS A 327 0.80 10.61 -8.31
N SER A 328 1.16 9.65 -9.15
CA SER A 328 0.76 9.59 -10.56
C SER A 328 -0.27 8.47 -10.69
N LYS A 329 -1.33 8.76 -11.43
CA LYS A 329 -2.21 7.71 -11.94
C LYS A 329 -1.70 7.37 -13.33
N PRO A 330 -1.41 6.10 -13.63
CA PRO A 330 -1.07 5.72 -14.99
C PRO A 330 -2.22 6.13 -15.92
N SER A 331 -1.89 6.71 -17.07
CA SER A 331 -2.89 6.99 -18.10
C SER A 331 -3.54 5.68 -18.50
N LEU A 332 -4.82 5.52 -18.15
CA LEU A 332 -5.58 4.35 -18.58
C LEU A 332 -6.09 4.47 -20.03
N GLU A 333 -5.87 5.63 -20.68
CA GLU A 333 -6.21 5.85 -22.07
C GLU A 333 -5.32 4.99 -22.97
N GLY A 334 -5.95 4.10 -23.76
CA GLY A 334 -5.26 3.18 -24.67
C GLY A 334 -5.07 1.76 -24.13
N PHE A 335 -5.66 1.41 -22.97
CA PHE A 335 -5.88 0.01 -22.61
C PHE A 335 -7.17 -0.50 -23.27
N PRO A 336 -7.11 -1.55 -24.12
CA PRO A 336 -8.30 -2.21 -24.64
C PRO A 336 -9.05 -2.99 -23.57
#